data_AF-A0A2P2KHQ4-F1
#
_entry.id   AF-A0A2P2KHQ4-F1
#
_cell.length_a   1.000
_cell.length_b   1.000
_cell.length_c   1.000
_cell.angle_alpha   90.00
_cell.angle_beta   90.00
_cell.angle_gamma   90.00
#
_symmetry.space_group_name_H-M   'P 1'
#
loop_
_entity.id
_entity.type
_entity.pdbx_description
1 polymer ?
#
loop_
_entity_poly.entity_id
_entity_poly.type
_entity_poly.pdbx_seq_one_letter_code
_entity_poly.pdbx_strand_id
1 'polypeptide(L)'
;MAIRLLRPKPLITVAGVPHYPITSPLLSFTVKVSRAGGLRNRVSAVNMATESIAIPAKIIDSHLHVWASPEEAADRYPYFPGQEPSLNGHVDFLLQCMEEASVDGALIVQPINHKFDHSLVTSVLNKYPSKFVGCCLANPEEDGTGLKQLEQLILKVFSI
;
A
#
# COMPACT_ATOMS: atom_id res chain seq x y z
N MET A 1 -2.38 54.45 2.92
CA MET A 1 -2.51 53.14 2.26
C MET A 1 -3.12 52.19 3.27
N ALA A 2 -4.43 51.89 3.14
CA ALA A 2 -5.24 51.26 4.19
C ALA A 2 -5.18 49.74 4.13
N ILE A 3 -4.99 49.10 5.28
CA ILE A 3 -4.87 47.65 5.45
C ILE A 3 -6.29 47.08 5.64
N ARG A 4 -6.80 46.32 4.67
CA ARG A 4 -8.09 45.62 4.78
C ARG A 4 -7.91 44.33 5.59
N LEU A 5 -8.47 44.32 6.81
CA LEU A 5 -8.69 43.11 7.60
C LEU A 5 -9.77 42.24 6.93
N LEU A 6 -9.39 41.05 6.46
CA LEU A 6 -10.31 40.05 5.93
C LEU A 6 -10.91 39.25 7.10
N ARG A 7 -12.25 39.22 7.15
CA ARG A 7 -13.03 38.44 8.12
C ARG A 7 -12.93 36.94 7.82
N PRO A 8 -12.83 36.06 8.83
CA PRO A 8 -12.88 34.61 8.61
C PRO A 8 -14.30 34.16 8.24
N LYS A 9 -14.40 33.26 7.26
CA LYS A 9 -15.65 32.60 6.81
C LYS A 9 -16.04 31.49 7.81
N PRO A 10 -17.34 31.23 8.03
CA PRO A 10 -17.78 30.21 8.98
C PRO A 10 -17.57 28.78 8.45
N LEU A 11 -17.36 27.88 9.40
CA LEU A 11 -17.16 26.44 9.25
C LEU A 11 -18.42 25.77 8.65
N ILE A 12 -18.23 24.90 7.66
CA ILE A 12 -19.30 24.12 7.04
C ILE A 12 -19.76 23.05 8.04
N THR A 13 -21.03 23.12 8.45
CA THR A 13 -21.73 22.07 9.20
C THR A 13 -21.95 20.85 8.30
N VAL A 14 -21.35 19.72 8.64
CA VAL A 14 -21.67 18.42 8.03
C VAL A 14 -22.98 17.92 8.63
N ALA A 15 -24.06 18.01 7.85
CA ALA A 15 -25.34 17.42 8.18
C ALA A 15 -25.46 16.03 7.53
N GLY A 16 -25.78 15.02 8.35
CA GLY A 16 -26.58 13.86 7.95
C GLY A 16 -25.88 12.74 7.17
N VAL A 17 -25.24 11.81 7.89
CA VAL A 17 -25.06 10.43 7.40
C VAL A 17 -26.11 9.56 8.10
N PRO A 18 -27.06 8.94 7.38
CA PRO A 18 -28.03 8.04 8.02
C PRO A 18 -27.33 6.75 8.47
N HIS A 19 -27.36 6.49 9.77
CA HIS A 19 -27.02 5.19 10.35
C HIS A 19 -28.11 4.18 10.02
N TYR A 20 -27.78 3.15 9.26
CA TYR A 20 -28.63 1.97 9.10
C TYR A 20 -28.18 0.90 10.11
N PRO A 21 -29.03 0.46 11.06
CA PRO A 21 -28.72 -0.70 11.88
C PRO A 21 -28.86 -1.97 11.02
N ILE A 22 -27.75 -2.69 10.85
CA ILE A 22 -27.75 -4.05 10.29
C ILE A 22 -28.24 -5.00 11.39
N THR A 23 -29.55 -5.24 11.44
CA THR A 23 -30.11 -6.35 12.22
C THR A 23 -30.24 -7.56 11.32
N SER A 24 -29.30 -8.50 11.42
CA SER A 24 -29.40 -9.81 10.77
C SER A 24 -30.26 -10.74 11.64
N PRO A 25 -31.43 -11.23 11.20
CA PRO A 25 -32.09 -12.33 11.89
C PRO A 25 -31.37 -13.64 11.52
N LEU A 26 -30.76 -14.27 12.52
CA LEU A 26 -30.14 -15.58 12.39
C LEU A 26 -31.24 -16.64 12.31
N LEU A 27 -31.56 -17.07 11.09
CA LEU A 27 -32.58 -18.09 10.83
C LEU A 27 -31.98 -19.48 11.11
N SER A 28 -32.13 -19.97 12.34
CA SER A 28 -31.73 -21.32 12.72
C SER A 28 -32.78 -22.33 12.25
N PHE A 29 -32.46 -23.10 11.21
CA PHE A 29 -33.21 -24.31 10.86
C PHE A 29 -32.56 -25.52 11.52
N THR A 30 -33.28 -26.15 12.45
CA THR A 30 -32.88 -27.45 13.03
C THR A 30 -33.45 -28.57 12.16
N VAL A 31 -32.58 -29.34 11.51
CA VAL A 31 -32.96 -30.58 10.82
C VAL A 31 -32.84 -31.75 11.80
N LYS A 32 -33.97 -32.41 12.10
CA LYS A 32 -33.97 -33.71 12.80
C LYS A 32 -33.65 -34.82 11.79
N VAL A 33 -32.41 -35.30 11.80
CA VAL A 33 -32.04 -36.55 11.10
C VAL A 33 -32.36 -37.73 12.01
N SER A 34 -33.25 -38.61 11.55
CA SER A 34 -33.57 -39.87 12.23
C SER A 34 -32.47 -40.89 11.92
N ARG A 35 -31.95 -41.54 12.97
CA ARG A 35 -30.84 -42.49 12.91
C ARG A 35 -31.36 -43.87 12.51
N ALA A 36 -31.13 -44.28 11.27
CA ALA A 36 -31.27 -45.68 10.87
C ALA A 36 -30.05 -46.47 11.37
N GLY A 37 -30.30 -47.58 12.07
CA GLY A 37 -29.27 -48.45 12.62
C GLY A 37 -28.44 -49.11 11.52
N GLY A 38 -27.11 -49.02 11.65
CA GLY A 38 -26.14 -49.67 10.77
C GLY A 38 -24.92 -50.10 11.57
N LEU A 39 -24.43 -51.30 11.25
CA LEU A 39 -23.38 -52.06 11.92
C LEU A 39 -22.14 -51.23 12.32
N ARG A 40 -21.65 -51.48 13.54
CA ARG A 40 -20.37 -50.96 14.05
C ARG A 40 -19.20 -51.71 13.41
N ASN A 41 -18.63 -51.16 12.35
CA ASN A 41 -17.25 -51.50 11.97
C ASN A 41 -16.30 -50.64 12.80
N ARG A 42 -15.48 -51.27 13.66
CA ARG A 42 -14.36 -50.60 14.34
C ARG A 42 -13.26 -50.37 13.30
N VAL A 43 -13.25 -49.19 12.70
CA VAL A 43 -12.07 -48.66 12.02
C VAL A 43 -11.25 -47.94 13.08
N SER A 44 -10.02 -48.37 13.32
CA SER A 44 -9.07 -47.56 14.10
C SER A 44 -8.85 -46.25 13.34
N ALA A 45 -9.34 -45.16 13.91
CA ALA A 45 -9.00 -43.83 13.44
C ALA A 45 -7.52 -43.58 13.72
N VAL A 46 -6.69 -43.63 12.68
CA VAL A 46 -5.36 -43.05 12.73
C VAL A 46 -5.58 -41.55 12.73
N ASN A 47 -5.33 -40.89 13.86
CA ASN A 47 -5.27 -39.44 13.94
C ASN A 47 -4.05 -38.99 13.15
N MET A 48 -4.21 -38.76 11.85
CA MET A 48 -3.25 -37.99 11.08
C MET A 48 -3.38 -36.55 11.58
N ALA A 49 -2.45 -36.15 12.44
CA ALA A 49 -2.28 -34.74 12.77
C ALA A 49 -1.93 -34.03 11.46
N THR A 50 -2.92 -33.39 10.85
CA THR A 50 -2.67 -32.35 9.85
C THR A 50 -2.01 -31.21 10.60
N GLU A 51 -0.68 -31.20 10.65
CA GLU A 51 0.06 -29.99 10.94
C GLU A 51 -0.29 -28.99 9.83
N SER A 52 -1.24 -28.12 10.12
CA SER A 52 -1.40 -26.90 9.35
C SER A 52 -0.13 -26.10 9.55
N ILE A 53 0.76 -26.09 8.55
CA ILE A 53 1.86 -25.14 8.50
C ILE A 53 1.18 -23.77 8.41
N ALA A 54 1.07 -23.09 9.56
CA ALA A 54 0.60 -21.73 9.61
C ALA A 54 1.65 -20.89 8.88
N ILE A 55 1.32 -20.45 7.66
CA ILE A 55 2.15 -19.48 6.96
C ILE A 55 2.02 -18.19 7.77
N PRO A 56 3.12 -17.68 8.37
CA PRO A 56 3.04 -16.45 9.13
C PRO A 56 2.54 -15.32 8.22
N ALA A 57 1.60 -14.53 8.73
CA ALA A 57 1.08 -13.38 8.00
C ALA A 57 2.23 -12.39 7.70
N LYS A 58 2.26 -11.88 6.48
CA LYS A 58 3.26 -10.89 6.05
C LYS A 58 2.95 -9.52 6.65
N ILE A 59 3.97 -8.85 7.18
CA ILE A 59 3.87 -7.47 7.67
C ILE A 59 4.27 -6.53 6.54
N ILE A 60 3.33 -5.71 6.09
CA ILE A 60 3.54 -4.76 4.99
C ILE A 60 3.38 -3.34 5.49
N ASP A 61 4.37 -2.49 5.23
CA ASP A 61 4.21 -1.04 5.38
C ASP A 61 3.39 -0.50 4.22
N SER A 62 2.22 0.08 4.53
CA SER A 62 1.31 0.60 3.53
C SER A 62 1.75 1.93 2.90
N HIS A 63 2.74 2.62 3.46
CA HIS A 63 3.15 3.93 2.95
C HIS A 63 4.61 4.24 3.25
N LEU A 64 5.47 3.94 2.27
CA LEU A 64 6.88 4.27 2.30
C LEU A 64 7.22 5.26 1.18
N HIS A 65 8.15 6.18 1.45
CA HIS A 65 8.75 7.02 0.42
C HIS A 65 10.23 6.67 0.31
N VAL A 66 10.73 6.49 -0.92
CA VAL A 66 12.15 6.31 -1.22
C VAL A 66 12.66 7.51 -1.99
N TRP A 67 13.78 8.09 -1.60
CA TRP A 67 14.44 9.18 -2.32
C TRP A 67 15.93 8.92 -2.43
N ALA A 68 16.58 9.55 -3.41
CA ALA A 68 17.99 9.33 -3.71
C ALA A 68 18.89 9.62 -2.49
N SER A 69 20.08 9.02 -2.41
CA SER A 69 21.13 9.58 -1.55
C SER A 69 21.63 10.92 -2.12
N PRO A 70 22.34 11.78 -1.36
CA PRO A 70 22.97 12.98 -1.91
C PRO A 70 23.86 12.70 -3.13
N GLU A 71 24.60 11.59 -3.11
CA GLU A 71 25.48 11.15 -4.20
C GLU A 71 24.66 10.70 -5.42
N GLU A 72 23.61 9.90 -5.21
CA GLU A 72 22.72 9.48 -6.30
C GLU A 72 21.96 10.66 -6.92
N ALA A 73 21.59 11.65 -6.11
CA ALA A 73 20.92 12.86 -6.57
C ALA A 73 21.83 13.75 -7.42
N ALA A 74 23.13 13.79 -7.11
CA ALA A 74 24.10 14.55 -7.88
C ALA A 74 24.39 13.93 -9.27
N ASP A 75 24.15 12.63 -9.44
CA ASP A 75 24.53 11.87 -10.64
C ASP A 75 23.33 11.45 -11.50
N ARG A 76 22.35 10.74 -10.91
CA ARG A 76 21.32 10.00 -11.67
C ARG A 76 19.88 10.40 -11.34
N TYR A 77 19.59 10.73 -10.10
CA TYR A 77 18.21 10.90 -9.60
C TYR A 77 18.03 12.26 -8.93
N PRO A 78 18.11 13.36 -9.67
CA PRO A 78 18.12 14.70 -9.10
C PRO A 78 16.84 14.98 -8.29
N TYR A 79 16.99 15.76 -7.22
CA TYR A 79 15.84 16.29 -6.52
C TYR A 79 15.17 17.39 -7.34
N PHE A 80 13.86 17.50 -7.21
CA PHE A 80 13.15 18.68 -7.65
C PHE A 80 13.59 19.88 -6.78
N PRO A 81 13.87 21.06 -7.38
CA PRO A 81 14.39 22.20 -6.62
C PRO A 81 13.56 22.55 -5.37
N GLY A 82 14.23 22.63 -4.22
CA GLY A 82 13.60 22.95 -2.94
C GLY A 82 12.87 21.78 -2.29
N GLN A 83 13.07 20.55 -2.79
CA GLN A 83 12.55 19.31 -2.22
C GLN A 83 13.68 18.40 -1.74
N GLU A 84 14.80 18.98 -1.32
CA GLU A 84 15.91 18.25 -0.73
C GLU A 84 15.48 17.69 0.65
N PRO A 85 15.67 16.39 0.89
CA PRO A 85 15.27 15.75 2.15
C PRO A 85 16.24 16.13 3.28
N SER A 86 15.73 16.22 4.50
CA SER A 86 16.54 16.38 5.72
C SER A 86 16.91 15.06 6.39
N LEU A 87 16.37 13.94 5.88
CA LEU A 87 16.54 12.60 6.43
C LEU A 87 17.01 11.63 5.34
N ASN A 88 17.58 10.51 5.77
CA ASN A 88 17.90 9.41 4.87
C ASN A 88 16.63 8.66 4.47
N GLY A 89 16.50 8.37 3.18
CA GLY A 89 15.43 7.53 2.63
C GLY A 89 15.88 6.84 1.35
N HIS A 90 17.18 6.65 1.17
CA HIS A 90 17.73 5.84 0.09
C HIS A 90 17.50 4.35 0.37
N VAL A 91 17.39 3.57 -0.70
CA VAL A 91 16.85 2.20 -0.62
C VAL A 91 17.60 1.28 0.34
N ASP A 92 18.92 1.37 0.40
CA ASP A 92 19.73 0.48 1.24
C ASP A 92 19.47 0.76 2.75
N PHE A 93 19.33 2.03 3.14
CA PHE A 93 18.93 2.41 4.49
C PHE A 93 17.53 1.92 4.83
N LEU A 94 16.57 2.06 3.90
CA LEU A 94 15.19 1.60 4.13
C LEU A 94 15.11 0.08 4.28
N LEU A 95 15.87 -0.68 3.48
CA LEU A 95 15.93 -2.13 3.61
C LEU A 95 16.48 -2.56 4.97
N GLN A 96 17.50 -1.87 5.48
CA GLN A 96 18.00 -2.10 6.84
C GLN A 96 16.91 -1.83 7.89
N CYS A 97 16.22 -0.68 7.80
CA CYS A 97 15.13 -0.36 8.73
C CYS A 97 13.99 -1.40 8.68
N MET A 98 13.64 -1.89 7.49
CA MET A 98 12.63 -2.94 7.33
C MET A 98 13.06 -4.25 7.98
N GLU A 99 14.33 -4.65 7.82
CA GLU A 99 14.88 -5.86 8.46
C GLU A 99 14.83 -5.74 9.98
N GLU A 100 15.32 -4.62 10.53
CA GLU A 100 15.31 -4.36 11.98
C GLU A 100 13.87 -4.33 12.56
N ALA A 101 12.91 -3.81 11.79
CA ALA A 101 11.51 -3.73 12.19
C ALA A 101 10.69 -5.00 11.88
N SER A 102 11.28 -6.04 11.28
CA SER A 102 10.58 -7.24 10.80
C SER A 102 9.43 -6.94 9.82
N VAL A 103 9.60 -5.93 8.96
CA VAL A 103 8.66 -5.60 7.87
C VAL A 103 9.05 -6.40 6.63
N ASP A 104 8.13 -7.22 6.12
CA ASP A 104 8.38 -8.11 4.99
C ASP A 104 8.48 -7.37 3.65
N GLY A 105 7.71 -6.28 3.50
CA GLY A 105 7.61 -5.48 2.27
C GLY A 105 6.93 -4.14 2.49
N ALA A 106 6.95 -3.26 1.48
CA ALA A 106 6.33 -1.94 1.57
C ALA A 106 5.71 -1.46 0.25
N LEU A 107 4.65 -0.67 0.35
CA LEU A 107 4.12 0.12 -0.77
C LEU A 107 4.89 1.44 -0.87
N ILE A 108 5.69 1.58 -1.91
CA ILE A 108 6.39 2.82 -2.24
C ILE A 108 5.41 3.79 -2.90
N VAL A 109 5.10 4.88 -2.22
CA VAL A 109 4.40 6.01 -2.82
C VAL A 109 5.44 6.95 -3.41
N GLN A 110 5.24 7.39 -4.65
CA GLN A 110 6.18 8.31 -5.33
C GLN A 110 6.46 9.54 -4.44
N PRO A 111 7.74 9.81 -4.10
CA PRO A 111 8.12 10.91 -3.22
C PRO A 111 7.97 12.27 -3.90
N ILE A 112 7.68 13.30 -3.11
CA ILE A 112 7.69 14.68 -3.61
C ILE A 112 9.09 15.12 -4.06
N ASN A 113 10.14 14.52 -3.48
CA ASN A 113 11.54 14.84 -3.76
C ASN A 113 11.91 14.72 -5.24
N HIS A 114 11.25 13.81 -5.98
CA HIS A 114 11.48 13.62 -7.43
C HIS A 114 10.26 13.98 -8.29
N LYS A 115 9.17 14.46 -7.66
CA LYS A 115 7.89 14.80 -8.32
C LYS A 115 7.42 13.74 -9.32
N PHE A 116 7.41 14.05 -10.62
CA PHE A 116 6.93 13.19 -11.71
C PHE A 116 8.07 12.44 -12.41
N ASP A 117 9.30 12.52 -11.89
CA ASP A 117 10.37 11.61 -12.29
C ASP A 117 10.30 10.35 -11.42
N HIS A 118 9.84 9.26 -12.03
CA HIS A 118 9.73 7.95 -11.38
C HIS A 118 10.94 7.06 -11.64
N SER A 119 12.04 7.56 -12.21
CA SER A 119 13.22 6.75 -12.57
C SER A 119 13.81 6.00 -11.38
N LEU A 120 13.98 6.68 -10.23
CA LEU A 120 14.43 6.04 -8.99
C LEU A 120 13.45 4.96 -8.53
N VAL A 121 12.16 5.31 -8.37
CA VAL A 121 11.14 4.35 -7.92
C VAL A 121 11.08 3.13 -8.83
N THR A 122 11.10 3.33 -10.15
CA THR A 122 11.11 2.26 -11.15
C THR A 122 12.35 1.36 -10.97
N SER A 123 13.53 1.96 -10.77
CA SER A 123 14.76 1.20 -10.54
C SER A 123 14.70 0.35 -9.27
N VAL A 124 14.10 0.88 -8.20
CA VAL A 124 13.95 0.19 -6.91
C VAL A 124 12.97 -0.97 -7.02
N LEU A 125 11.83 -0.76 -7.68
CA LEU A 125 10.84 -1.81 -7.93
C LEU A 125 11.43 -2.95 -8.76
N ASN A 126 12.20 -2.62 -9.79
CA ASN A 126 12.87 -3.62 -10.63
C ASN A 126 13.98 -4.38 -9.88
N LYS A 127 14.71 -3.70 -8.98
CA LYS A 127 15.79 -4.31 -8.20
C LYS A 127 15.27 -5.20 -7.07
N TYR A 128 14.13 -4.85 -6.46
CA TYR A 128 13.55 -5.56 -5.31
C TYR A 128 12.06 -5.87 -5.48
N PRO A 129 11.65 -6.62 -6.52
CA PRO A 129 10.24 -6.86 -6.84
C PRO A 129 9.51 -7.72 -5.79
N SER A 130 10.25 -8.44 -4.94
CA SER A 130 9.67 -9.22 -3.83
C SER A 130 9.49 -8.40 -2.54
N LYS A 131 10.05 -7.18 -2.48
CA LYS A 131 9.99 -6.30 -1.30
C LYS A 131 9.05 -5.13 -1.50
N PHE A 132 8.97 -4.60 -2.71
CA PHE A 132 8.26 -3.34 -2.95
C PHE A 132 7.19 -3.46 -4.03
N VAL A 133 6.10 -2.74 -3.80
CA VAL A 133 5.07 -2.43 -4.79
C VAL A 133 5.04 -0.91 -4.97
N GLY A 134 4.76 -0.42 -6.18
CA GLY A 134 4.76 1.02 -6.49
C GLY A 134 3.37 1.65 -6.53
N CYS A 135 3.27 2.88 -6.05
CA CYS A 135 2.16 3.81 -6.27
C CYS A 135 2.71 5.11 -6.87
N CYS A 136 2.67 5.22 -8.20
CA CYS A 136 3.21 6.37 -8.93
C CYS A 136 2.23 7.56 -8.95
N LEU A 137 2.77 8.78 -9.12
CA LEU A 137 1.98 9.99 -9.33
C LEU A 137 1.74 10.26 -10.82
N ALA A 138 0.48 10.46 -11.22
CA ALA A 138 0.13 11.01 -12.52
C ALA A 138 0.28 12.54 -12.50
N ASN A 139 0.88 13.12 -13.55
CA ASN A 139 1.01 14.56 -13.68
C ASN A 139 -0.36 15.20 -13.99
N PRO A 140 -0.88 16.09 -13.12
CA PRO A 140 -2.19 16.73 -13.32
C PRO A 140 -2.13 18.00 -14.17
N GLU A 141 -0.97 18.38 -14.73
CA GLU A 141 -0.84 19.57 -15.58
C GLU A 141 -1.79 19.54 -16.79
N GLU A 142 -2.42 20.68 -17.07
CA GLU A 142 -3.42 20.84 -18.14
C GLU A 142 -2.80 20.97 -19.55
N ASP A 143 -1.51 20.72 -19.69
CA ASP A 143 -0.77 20.82 -20.96
C ASP A 143 -0.99 19.61 -21.89
N GLY A 144 -1.78 18.63 -21.45
CA GLY A 144 -2.12 17.41 -22.18
C GLY A 144 -1.03 16.35 -22.18
N THR A 145 0.10 16.57 -21.50
CA THR A 145 1.19 15.58 -21.42
C THR A 145 0.92 14.50 -20.37
N GLY A 146 0.12 14.81 -19.35
CA GLY A 146 -0.17 13.90 -18.23
C GLY A 146 -0.74 12.54 -18.65
N LEU A 147 -1.62 12.50 -19.66
CA LEU A 147 -2.19 11.25 -20.15
C LEU A 147 -1.11 10.33 -20.78
N LYS A 148 -0.22 10.91 -21.60
CA LYS A 148 0.90 10.17 -22.19
C LYS A 148 1.86 9.66 -21.11
N GLN A 149 2.11 10.47 -20.08
CA GLN A 149 2.96 10.07 -18.96
C GLN A 149 2.32 8.94 -18.15
N LEU A 150 0.99 8.97 -17.94
CA LEU A 150 0.26 7.86 -17.32
C LEU A 150 0.34 6.57 -18.13
N GLU A 151 0.16 6.63 -19.46
CA GLU A 151 0.35 5.47 -20.34
C GLU A 151 1.77 4.90 -20.21
N GLN A 152 2.78 5.75 -20.15
CA GLN A 152 4.17 5.31 -19.94
C GLN A 152 4.36 4.62 -18.59
N LEU A 153 3.73 5.11 -17.53
CA LEU A 153 3.78 4.47 -16.21
C LEU A 153 3.20 3.06 -16.23
N ILE A 154 2.02 2.90 -16.84
CA ILE A 154 1.38 1.59 -16.99
C ILE A 154 2.30 0.64 -17.76
N LEU A 155 2.84 1.10 -18.89
CA LEU A 155 3.63 0.25 -19.78
C LEU A 155 5.03 -0.08 -19.26
N LYS A 156 5.69 0.83 -18.53
CA LYS A 156 7.10 0.66 -18.15
C LYS A 156 7.33 0.28 -16.69
N VAL A 157 6.41 0.65 -15.80
CA VAL A 157 6.56 0.43 -14.35
C VAL A 157 5.72 -0.74 -13.88
N PHE A 158 4.52 -0.91 -14.45
CA PHE A 158 3.54 -1.91 -14.00
C PHE A 158 3.31 -3.07 -14.98
N SER A 159 3.95 -3.07 -16.15
CA SER A 159 3.92 -4.23 -17.04
C SER A 159 4.77 -5.36 -16.44
N ILE A 160 4.08 -6.42 -16.05
CA ILE A 160 4.62 -7.67 -15.48
C ILE A 160 4.89 -8.66 -16.60
#